data_AF-A0A8T3S9H3-F1
#
_entry.id   AF-A0A8T3S9H3-F1
#
_cell.length_a   1.000
_cell.length_b   1.000
_cell.length_c   1.000
_cell.angle_alpha   90.00
_cell.angle_beta   90.00
_cell.angle_gamma   90.00
#
_symmetry.space_group_name_H-M   'P 1'
#
loop_
_entity.id
_entity.type
_entity.pdbx_description
1 polymer ?
#
loop_
_entity_poly.entity_id
_entity_poly.type
_entity_poly.pdbx_seq_one_letter_code
_entity_poly.pdbx_strand_id
1 'polypeptide(L)'
;MGRQREDPASFLNWMERLIRTRREWPEIGWGTWRILPAGDDAVLALAMDRQGGNVVSVHNLASRQANVQLKMPGASDDRPWQHILGPRRRGRGPQVDEGTLDIALGPYEYHWFGRRSA
;
A
#
# COMPACT_ATOMS: atom_id res chain seq x y z
N MET A 1 29.27 -12.68 10.55
CA MET A 1 28.95 -11.57 9.63
C MET A 1 28.71 -12.10 8.21
N GLY A 2 27.68 -12.93 7.97
CA GLY A 2 27.53 -13.56 6.64
C GLY A 2 26.23 -14.33 6.41
N ARG A 3 25.11 -13.93 7.03
CA ARG A 3 23.84 -14.67 6.91
C ARG A 3 22.62 -13.76 6.69
N GLN A 4 22.81 -12.58 6.08
CA GLN A 4 21.72 -11.64 5.76
C GLN A 4 21.53 -11.39 4.25
N ARG A 5 22.45 -11.82 3.40
CA ARG A 5 22.40 -11.54 1.96
C ARG A 5 21.50 -12.49 1.15
N GLU A 6 21.18 -13.67 1.68
CA GLU A 6 20.52 -14.73 0.90
C GLU A 6 19.10 -15.10 1.36
N ASP A 7 18.55 -14.43 2.38
CA ASP A 7 17.15 -14.61 2.76
C ASP A 7 16.28 -13.54 2.08
N PRO A 8 15.43 -13.86 1.08
CA PRO A 8 14.53 -12.91 0.45
C PRO A 8 13.49 -12.29 1.41
N ALA A 9 13.33 -12.83 2.62
CA ALA A 9 12.56 -12.25 3.71
C ALA A 9 13.40 -11.40 4.68
N SER A 10 14.71 -11.23 4.42
CA SER A 10 15.57 -10.41 5.28
C SER A 10 15.11 -8.96 5.30
N PHE A 11 15.29 -8.31 6.45
CA PHE A 11 15.02 -6.89 6.62
C PHE A 11 15.76 -6.04 5.57
N LEU A 12 16.97 -6.44 5.16
CA LEU A 12 17.73 -5.75 4.11
C LEU A 12 17.02 -5.81 2.77
N ASN A 13 16.58 -7.00 2.33
CA ASN A 13 15.85 -7.16 1.08
C ASN A 13 14.50 -6.42 1.12
N TRP A 14 13.85 -6.38 2.28
CA TRP A 14 12.67 -5.55 2.51
C TRP A 14 12.97 -4.04 2.38
N MET A 15 14.04 -3.56 3.01
CA MET A 15 14.48 -2.16 2.92
C MET A 15 14.81 -1.77 1.48
N GLU A 16 15.53 -2.61 0.74
CA GLU A 16 15.82 -2.39 -0.67
C GLU A 16 14.54 -2.31 -1.52
N ARG A 17 13.55 -3.18 -1.26
CA ARG A 17 12.24 -3.13 -1.91
C ARG A 17 11.48 -1.83 -1.59
N LEU A 18 11.52 -1.36 -0.34
CA LEU A 18 10.89 -0.11 0.07
C LEU A 18 11.55 1.09 -0.65
N ILE A 19 12.88 1.16 -0.66
CA ILE A 19 13.64 2.21 -1.34
C ILE A 19 13.34 2.22 -2.84
N ARG A 20 13.34 1.04 -3.48
CA ARG A 20 13.01 0.91 -4.91
C ARG A 20 11.59 1.38 -5.19
N THR A 21 10.61 0.96 -4.37
CA THR A 21 9.21 1.37 -4.52
C THR A 21 9.07 2.89 -4.42
N ARG A 22 9.72 3.53 -3.44
CA ARG A 22 9.75 4.99 -3.30
C ARG A 22 10.34 5.71 -4.52
N ARG A 23 11.35 5.12 -5.17
CA ARG A 23 11.95 5.69 -6.39
C ARG A 23 11.05 5.49 -7.61
N GLU A 24 10.36 4.34 -7.70
CA GLU A 24 9.42 4.00 -8.78
C GLU A 24 8.13 4.83 -8.72
N TRP A 25 7.72 5.25 -7.52
CA TRP A 25 6.47 5.96 -7.23
C TRP A 25 6.74 7.30 -6.54
N PRO A 26 6.98 8.37 -7.31
CA PRO A 26 7.29 9.70 -6.78
C PRO A 26 6.15 10.29 -5.92
N GLU A 27 4.93 9.79 -6.07
CA GLU A 27 3.76 10.10 -5.23
C GLU A 27 4.09 9.92 -3.74
N ILE A 28 4.86 8.88 -3.39
CA ILE A 28 5.26 8.57 -2.00
C ILE A 28 6.15 9.66 -1.41
N GLY A 29 7.04 10.24 -2.21
CA GLY A 29 8.06 11.18 -1.74
C GLY A 29 7.68 12.65 -1.88
N TRP A 30 6.85 12.97 -2.86
CA TRP A 30 6.57 14.35 -3.29
C TRP A 30 5.08 14.60 -3.59
N GLY A 31 4.20 13.63 -3.36
CA GLY A 31 2.77 13.81 -3.52
C GLY A 31 2.13 14.55 -2.34
N THR A 32 0.96 15.13 -2.59
CA THR A 32 0.08 15.58 -1.50
C THR A 32 -0.53 14.37 -0.84
N TRP A 33 -0.56 14.34 0.49
CA TRP A 33 -1.10 13.21 1.23
C TRP A 33 -2.34 13.59 2.04
N ARG A 34 -3.20 12.61 2.29
CA ARG A 34 -4.34 12.71 3.19
C ARG A 34 -4.61 11.37 3.88
N ILE A 35 -5.16 11.41 5.08
CA ILE A 35 -5.63 10.22 5.77
C ILE A 35 -6.95 9.77 5.14
N LEU A 36 -7.09 8.47 4.90
CA LEU A 36 -8.36 7.84 4.55
C LEU A 36 -9.01 7.30 5.83
N PRO A 37 -10.27 7.66 6.13
CA PRO A 37 -10.98 7.08 7.27
C PRO A 37 -11.12 5.56 7.09
N ALA A 38 -10.54 4.79 8.02
CA ALA A 38 -10.55 3.33 8.00
C ALA A 38 -11.61 2.71 8.93
N GLY A 39 -12.17 3.50 9.85
CA GLY A 39 -13.17 3.05 10.83
C GLY A 39 -12.61 2.25 12.02
N ASP A 40 -11.33 1.88 11.98
CA ASP A 40 -10.60 1.24 13.08
C ASP A 40 -9.36 2.08 13.41
N ASP A 41 -9.23 2.55 14.66
CA ASP A 41 -8.11 3.37 15.13
C ASP A 41 -6.76 2.64 15.08
N ALA A 42 -6.77 1.31 15.00
CA ALA A 42 -5.57 0.53 14.77
C ALA A 42 -5.04 0.64 13.33
N VAL A 43 -5.83 1.16 12.38
CA VAL A 43 -5.49 1.18 10.97
C VAL A 43 -5.19 2.60 10.49
N LEU A 44 -3.96 2.79 10.02
CA LEU A 44 -3.54 4.00 9.33
C LEU A 44 -3.60 3.77 7.81
N ALA A 45 -4.47 4.51 7.14
CA ALA A 45 -4.54 4.54 5.68
C ALA A 45 -4.19 5.94 5.14
N LEU A 46 -3.25 6.01 4.20
CA LEU A 46 -2.81 7.25 3.57
C LEU A 46 -3.02 7.16 2.06
N ALA A 47 -3.67 8.17 1.48
CA ALA A 47 -3.63 8.42 0.04
C ALA A 47 -2.56 9.47 -0.25
N MET A 48 -1.79 9.24 -1.32
CA MET A 48 -0.73 10.10 -1.81
C MET A 48 -0.95 10.33 -3.31
N ASP A 49 -1.11 11.58 -3.71
CA ASP A 49 -1.52 11.97 -5.06
C ASP A 49 -0.49 12.90 -5.71
N ARG A 50 -0.15 12.63 -6.98
CA ARG A 50 0.71 13.52 -7.78
C ARG A 50 0.50 13.29 -9.28
N GLN A 51 0.26 14.37 -10.03
CA GLN A 51 0.26 14.38 -11.51
C GLN A 51 -0.49 13.19 -12.17
N GLY A 52 -1.66 12.82 -11.65
CA GLY A 52 -2.48 11.73 -12.19
C GLY A 52 -2.06 10.32 -11.75
N GLY A 53 -1.01 10.20 -10.93
CA GLY A 53 -0.65 9.00 -10.18
C GLY A 53 -1.19 9.06 -8.74
N ASN A 54 -1.59 7.90 -8.23
CA ASN A 54 -2.13 7.71 -6.88
C ASN A 54 -1.40 6.54 -6.22
N VAL A 55 -1.09 6.69 -4.93
CA VAL A 55 -0.66 5.59 -4.06
C VAL A 55 -1.51 5.58 -2.80
N VAL A 56 -1.97 4.41 -2.39
CA VAL A 56 -2.64 4.20 -1.11
C VAL A 56 -1.79 3.24 -0.28
N SER A 57 -1.36 3.65 0.91
CA SER A 57 -0.77 2.76 1.91
C SER A 57 -1.79 2.48 3.01
N VAL A 58 -1.83 1.23 3.48
CA VAL A 58 -2.70 0.79 4.57
C VAL A 58 -1.86 -0.02 5.55
N HIS A 59 -1.91 0.33 6.82
CA HIS A 59 -1.09 -0.26 7.87
C HIS A 59 -1.95 -0.60 9.08
N ASN A 60 -1.94 -1.85 9.51
CA ASN A 60 -2.42 -2.23 10.82
C ASN A 60 -1.29 -2.04 11.83
N LEU A 61 -1.52 -1.20 12.84
CA LEU A 61 -0.54 -0.86 13.88
C LEU A 61 -0.74 -1.70 15.15
N ALA A 62 -1.76 -2.56 15.19
CA ALA A 62 -2.05 -3.43 16.33
C ALA A 62 -1.58 -4.88 16.11
N SER A 63 -1.46 -5.60 17.23
CA SER A 63 -1.18 -7.04 17.29
C SER A 63 -2.41 -7.92 17.06
N ARG A 64 -3.54 -7.35 16.63
CA ARG A 64 -4.80 -8.05 16.31
C ARG A 64 -5.17 -7.87 14.85
N GLN A 65 -6.07 -8.71 14.33
CA GLN A 65 -6.67 -8.49 13.01
C GLN A 65 -7.53 -7.21 13.00
N ALA A 66 -7.57 -6.55 11.83
CA ALA A 66 -8.50 -5.47 11.52
C ALA A 66 -9.14 -5.71 10.15
N ASN A 67 -10.43 -5.40 10.02
CA ASN A 67 -11.15 -5.43 8.74
C ASN A 67 -11.62 -4.01 8.47
N VAL A 68 -11.25 -3.46 7.32
CA VAL A 68 -11.52 -2.04 7.00
C VAL A 68 -12.06 -1.89 5.60
N GLN A 69 -12.93 -0.89 5.45
CA GLN A 69 -13.44 -0.44 4.16
C GLN A 69 -12.86 0.94 3.87
N LEU A 70 -12.22 1.09 2.71
CA LEU A 70 -11.54 2.32 2.33
C LEU A 70 -12.14 2.88 1.05
N LYS A 71 -12.58 4.14 1.07
CA LYS A 71 -12.91 4.88 -0.15
C LYS A 71 -11.63 5.22 -0.90
N MET A 72 -11.39 4.53 -2.00
CA MET A 72 -10.21 4.70 -2.83
C MET A 72 -10.30 6.04 -3.59
N PRO A 73 -9.19 6.79 -3.73
CA PRO A 73 -9.20 8.01 -4.52
C PRO A 73 -9.48 7.69 -6.00
N GLY A 74 -10.02 8.67 -6.73
CA GLY A 74 -10.36 8.54 -8.16
C GLY A 74 -11.31 7.37 -8.44
N ALA A 75 -12.50 7.38 -7.83
CA ALA A 75 -13.53 6.36 -8.06
C ALA A 75 -13.98 6.28 -9.53
N SER A 76 -13.88 7.38 -10.27
CA SER A 76 -14.22 7.45 -11.70
C SER A 76 -13.10 6.99 -12.64
N ASP A 77 -11.95 6.57 -12.09
CA ASP A 77 -10.78 6.15 -12.85
C ASP A 77 -10.70 4.62 -12.88
N ASP A 78 -10.91 4.07 -14.07
CA ASP A 78 -11.03 2.64 -14.38
C ASP A 78 -9.69 1.89 -14.43
N ARG A 79 -8.57 2.63 -14.34
CA ARG A 79 -7.24 2.01 -14.34
C ARG A 79 -7.09 1.10 -13.11
N PRO A 80 -6.54 -0.12 -13.28
CA PRO A 80 -6.41 -1.06 -12.19
C PRO A 80 -5.38 -0.56 -11.17
N TRP A 81 -5.70 -0.74 -9.89
CA TRP A 81 -4.72 -0.65 -8.82
C TRP A 81 -3.74 -1.82 -8.92
N GLN A 82 -2.49 -1.58 -8.53
CA GLN A 82 -1.42 -2.58 -8.50
C GLN A 82 -0.91 -2.73 -7.07
N HIS A 83 -0.62 -3.96 -6.63
CA HIS A 83 0.04 -4.16 -5.34
C HIS A 83 1.56 -3.94 -5.47
N ILE A 84 2.06 -2.86 -4.89
CA ILE A 84 3.44 -2.40 -5.11
C ILE A 84 4.39 -2.78 -3.96
N LEU A 85 3.87 -2.88 -2.74
CA LEU A 85 4.63 -3.28 -1.54
C LEU A 85 3.73 -3.93 -0.48
N GLY A 86 4.24 -4.97 0.17
CA GLY A 86 3.54 -5.73 1.21
C GLY A 86 4.06 -7.17 1.34
N PRO A 87 3.55 -7.95 2.29
CA PRO A 87 3.95 -9.34 2.54
C PRO A 87 3.40 -10.34 1.50
N ARG A 88 2.26 -10.05 0.84
CA ARG A 88 1.78 -10.84 -0.30
C ARG A 88 2.66 -10.61 -1.54
N ARG A 89 2.91 -11.67 -2.32
CA ARG A 89 3.70 -11.59 -3.58
C ARG A 89 3.13 -10.49 -4.50
N ARG A 90 4.02 -9.76 -5.19
CA ARG A 90 3.64 -8.81 -6.26
C ARG A 90 2.77 -9.56 -7.27
N GLY A 91 1.57 -9.04 -7.52
CA GLY A 91 0.52 -9.73 -8.27
C GLY A 91 -0.74 -8.87 -8.36
N ARG A 92 -1.87 -9.49 -8.75
CA ARG A 92 -3.16 -8.82 -8.97
C ARG A 92 -3.43 -7.80 -7.87
N GLY A 93 -3.74 -6.57 -8.25
CA GLY A 93 -4.07 -5.52 -7.31
C GLY A 93 -5.34 -5.83 -6.51
N PRO A 94 -5.66 -4.96 -5.55
CA PRO A 94 -6.85 -5.13 -4.74
C PRO A 94 -8.09 -5.09 -5.62
N GLN A 95 -9.12 -5.85 -5.24
CA GLN A 95 -10.44 -5.67 -5.82
C GLN A 95 -11.03 -4.41 -5.19
N VAL A 96 -11.39 -3.44 -6.03
CA VAL A 96 -12.07 -2.22 -5.64
C VAL A 96 -13.43 -2.26 -6.29
N ASP A 97 -14.48 -2.30 -5.48
CA ASP A 97 -15.87 -2.36 -5.93
C ASP A 97 -16.54 -1.00 -5.66
N GLU A 98 -17.12 -0.40 -6.68
CA GLU A 98 -17.72 0.95 -6.62
C GLU A 98 -16.82 2.00 -5.92
N GLY A 99 -15.50 1.94 -6.16
CA GLY A 99 -14.52 2.85 -5.54
C GLY A 99 -14.18 2.54 -4.08
N THR A 100 -14.66 1.42 -3.55
CA THR A 100 -14.41 0.96 -2.17
C THR A 100 -13.52 -0.27 -2.16
N LEU A 101 -12.51 -0.25 -1.30
CA LEU A 101 -11.63 -1.37 -1.02
C LEU A 101 -12.02 -2.01 0.31
N ASP A 102 -12.43 -3.27 0.28
CA ASP A 102 -12.56 -4.11 1.46
C ASP A 102 -11.28 -4.92 1.67
N ILE A 103 -10.66 -4.76 2.84
CA ILE A 103 -9.41 -5.46 3.16
C ILE A 103 -9.37 -5.93 4.61
N ALA A 104 -8.95 -7.18 4.78
CA ALA A 104 -8.58 -7.75 6.06
C ALA A 104 -7.05 -7.67 6.23
N LEU A 105 -6.60 -7.14 7.36
CA LEU A 105 -5.20 -6.99 7.72
C LEU A 105 -4.92 -7.83 8.97
N GLY A 106 -3.97 -8.75 8.86
CA GLY A 106 -3.41 -9.45 10.01
C GLY A 106 -2.64 -8.51 10.95
N PRO A 107 -2.20 -9.01 12.12
CA PRO A 107 -1.35 -8.27 13.06
C PRO A 107 -0.14 -7.65 12.35
N TYR A 108 0.06 -6.34 12.49
CA TYR A 108 1.16 -5.59 11.87
C TYR A 108 1.28 -5.70 10.34
N GLU A 109 0.22 -6.16 9.67
CA GLU A 109 0.19 -6.26 8.21
C GLU A 109 0.04 -4.88 7.57
N TYR A 110 0.64 -4.72 6.40
CA TYR A 110 0.53 -3.50 5.61
C TYR A 110 0.54 -3.80 4.12
N HIS A 111 -0.15 -2.98 3.34
CA HIS A 111 -0.23 -3.07 1.89
C HIS A 111 -0.20 -1.71 1.25
N TRP A 112 0.54 -1.60 0.15
CA TRP A 112 0.65 -0.39 -0.65
C TRP A 112 0.16 -0.70 -2.05
N PHE A 113 -0.73 0.16 -2.54
CA PHE A 113 -1.36 0.05 -3.82
C PHE A 113 -1.04 1.28 -4.65
N GLY A 114 -0.69 1.09 -5.92
CA GLY A 114 -0.39 2.18 -6.84
C GLY A 114 -1.27 2.14 -8.09
N ARG A 115 -1.62 3.30 -8.62
CA ARG A 115 -2.33 3.47 -9.90
C ARG A 115 -1.75 4.67 -10.64
N ARG A 116 -1.31 4.48 -11.88
CA ARG A 116 -0.76 5.54 -12.74
C ARG A 116 -1.04 5.24 -14.22
N SER A 117 -0.91 6.25 -15.07
CA SER A 117 -0.84 6.04 -16.53
C SER A 117 0.41 5.24 -16.88
N ALA A 118 0.27 4.32 -17.83
CA ALA A 118 1.41 3.62 -18.42
C ALA A 118 2.31 4.59 -19.20
#